data_AF-A0AA37LUA7-F1
#
_entry.id   AF-A0AA37LUA7-F1
#
_cell.length_a   1.000
_cell.length_b   1.000
_cell.length_c   1.000
_cell.angle_alpha   90.00
_cell.angle_beta   90.00
_cell.angle_gamma   90.00
#
_symmetry.space_group_name_H-M   'P 1'
#
loop_
_entity.id
_entity.type
_entity.pdbx_description
1 polymer ?
#
loop_
_entity_poly.entity_id
_entity_poly.type
_entity_poly.pdbx_seq_one_letter_code
_entity_poly.pdbx_strand_id
1 'polypeptide(L)'
;MGGSDSESDSNRPESIKKRHKRELEEAERENRENTSALMELRDLEDELKSLERLFEAQEVVVRNMKTIFEGQDLKHLTRNGQMYLEEALSKVDEYKTQTMEMLKRVDTTRTDYEKLLEMVQRKAQVDEVRWSRLQTELASSQNLSVMIFTTFTVIFLPLSFFTSLFGMNTVEWERQLPTIGFVGAVSLPLSVFIIAIALVAAFNSRVQGFVRTGYKGGKKIFRAVGSGVKKIVPRKKREKRRVNKVEREERKTTRKDRGYDFWQNVRRERASEYRIPEVNRNKARA
;
A
#
# COMPACT_ATOMS: atom_id res chain seq x y z
N MET A 1 -20.27 -33.89 -7.44
CA MET A 1 -19.63 -33.04 -8.45
C MET A 1 -19.96 -31.60 -8.11
N GLY A 2 -19.00 -30.85 -7.59
CA GLY A 2 -19.18 -29.45 -7.17
C GLY A 2 -17.81 -28.87 -6.85
N GLY A 3 -17.15 -28.31 -7.86
CA GLY A 3 -15.77 -27.86 -7.76
C GLY A 3 -15.28 -26.97 -8.89
N SER A 4 -16.17 -26.37 -9.68
CA SER A 4 -15.79 -25.52 -10.83
C SER A 4 -16.09 -24.02 -10.64
N ASP A 5 -16.79 -23.63 -9.58
CA ASP A 5 -17.34 -22.26 -9.49
C ASP A 5 -16.46 -21.26 -8.74
N SER A 6 -15.40 -21.71 -8.05
CA SER A 6 -14.54 -20.85 -7.24
C SER A 6 -13.51 -20.04 -8.05
N GLU A 7 -13.10 -20.51 -9.22
CA GLU A 7 -12.07 -19.82 -10.02
C GLU A 7 -12.63 -18.63 -10.81
N SER A 8 -13.89 -18.69 -11.24
CA SER A 8 -14.53 -17.64 -12.05
C SER A 8 -14.85 -16.35 -11.28
N ASP A 9 -15.02 -16.44 -9.96
CA ASP A 9 -15.39 -15.31 -9.11
C ASP A 9 -14.17 -14.46 -8.68
N SER A 10 -12.97 -15.01 -8.82
CA SER A 10 -11.69 -14.38 -8.45
C SER A 10 -11.29 -13.20 -9.36
N ASN A 11 -11.75 -13.22 -10.62
CA ASN A 11 -11.39 -12.22 -11.65
C ASN A 11 -12.44 -11.12 -11.84
N ARG A 12 -13.52 -11.10 -11.05
CA ARG A 12 -14.49 -10.01 -11.11
C ARG A 12 -13.85 -8.69 -10.60
N PRO A 13 -14.11 -7.54 -11.24
CA PRO A 13 -13.54 -6.26 -10.81
C PRO A 13 -13.93 -5.88 -9.37
N GLU A 14 -15.08 -6.39 -8.89
CA GLU A 14 -15.51 -6.21 -7.50
C GLU A 14 -14.69 -7.02 -6.50
N SER A 15 -14.27 -8.24 -6.84
CA SER A 15 -13.44 -9.09 -5.97
C SER A 15 -12.00 -8.56 -5.89
N ILE A 16 -11.45 -8.05 -6.99
CA ILE A 16 -10.14 -7.36 -7.01
C ILE A 16 -10.15 -6.12 -6.10
N LYS A 17 -11.17 -5.26 -6.22
CA LYS A 17 -11.30 -4.07 -5.37
C LYS A 17 -11.46 -4.44 -3.89
N LYS A 18 -12.24 -5.48 -3.60
CA LYS A 18 -12.42 -5.97 -2.22
C LYS A 18 -11.12 -6.51 -1.64
N ARG A 19 -10.31 -7.22 -2.45
CA ARG A 19 -8.98 -7.70 -2.06
C ARG A 19 -8.01 -6.57 -1.76
N HIS A 20 -7.87 -5.59 -2.66
CA HIS A 20 -7.00 -4.43 -2.43
C HIS A 20 -7.42 -3.63 -1.19
N LYS A 21 -8.73 -3.51 -0.92
CA LYS A 21 -9.22 -2.86 0.30
C LYS A 21 -8.79 -3.62 1.55
N ARG A 22 -8.84 -4.95 1.53
CA ARG A 22 -8.39 -5.80 2.65
C ARG A 22 -6.88 -5.70 2.84
N GLU A 23 -6.10 -5.79 1.77
CA GLU A 23 -4.63 -5.63 1.82
C GLU A 23 -4.23 -4.27 2.40
N LEU A 24 -4.94 -3.19 2.03
CA LEU A 24 -4.71 -1.86 2.60
C LEU A 24 -5.09 -1.78 4.09
N GLU A 25 -6.21 -2.38 4.49
CA GLU A 25 -6.65 -2.42 5.89
C GLU A 25 -5.70 -3.25 6.76
N GLU A 26 -5.17 -4.35 6.22
CA GLU A 26 -4.16 -5.19 6.89
C GLU A 26 -2.84 -4.44 7.07
N ALA A 27 -2.34 -3.79 6.01
CA ALA A 27 -1.12 -2.98 6.09
C ALA A 27 -1.28 -1.79 7.06
N GLU A 28 -2.46 -1.17 7.11
CA GLU A 28 -2.75 -0.10 8.07
C GLU A 28 -2.75 -0.64 9.51
N ARG A 29 -3.32 -1.82 9.76
CA ARG A 29 -3.30 -2.45 11.09
C ARG A 29 -1.88 -2.80 11.52
N GLU A 30 -1.10 -3.44 10.66
CA GLU A 30 0.28 -3.79 10.94
C GLU A 30 1.12 -2.55 11.25
N ASN A 31 0.94 -1.47 10.50
CA ASN A 31 1.64 -0.21 10.77
C ASN A 31 1.22 0.42 12.11
N ARG A 32 -0.07 0.33 12.46
CA ARG A 32 -0.58 0.81 13.76
C ARG A 32 -0.06 -0.01 14.92
N GLU A 33 -0.04 -1.33 14.80
CA GLU A 33 0.53 -2.24 15.79
C GLU A 33 2.02 -1.95 15.98
N ASN A 34 2.75 -1.78 14.88
CA ASN A 34 4.18 -1.47 14.93
C ASN A 34 4.47 -0.13 15.60
N THR A 35 3.66 0.89 15.28
CA THR A 35 3.76 2.21 15.94
C THR A 35 3.41 2.11 17.43
N SER A 36 2.44 1.27 17.79
CA SER A 36 2.04 1.05 19.18
C SER A 36 3.16 0.43 20.00
N ALA A 37 3.84 -0.59 19.47
CA ALA A 37 4.95 -1.25 20.15
C ALA A 37 6.13 -0.29 20.42
N LEU A 38 6.45 0.58 19.45
CA LEU A 38 7.47 1.63 19.63
C LEU A 38 7.09 2.65 20.72
N MET A 39 5.82 3.03 20.77
CA MET A 39 5.33 3.94 21.80
C MET A 39 5.41 3.30 23.20
N GLU A 40 5.06 2.01 23.31
CA GLU A 40 5.18 1.26 24.56
C GLU A 40 6.64 1.16 25.03
N LEU A 41 7.58 0.87 24.13
CA LEU A 41 9.01 0.86 24.46
C LEU A 41 9.51 2.24 24.95
N ARG A 42 9.04 3.33 24.34
CA ARG A 42 9.37 4.69 24.78
C ARG A 42 8.75 5.00 26.14
N ASP A 43 7.49 4.63 26.35
CA ASP A 43 6.81 4.87 27.63
C ASP A 43 7.52 4.10 28.77
N LEU A 44 7.99 2.87 28.51
CA LEU A 44 8.85 2.12 29.44
C LEU A 44 10.20 2.81 29.70
N GLU A 45 10.83 3.37 28.66
CA GLU A 45 12.07 4.15 28.79
C GLU A 45 11.88 5.36 29.73
N ASP A 46 10.75 6.06 29.59
CA ASP A 46 10.40 7.22 30.42
C ASP A 46 10.09 6.82 31.87
N GLU A 47 9.36 5.72 32.08
CA GLU A 47 9.08 5.16 33.41
C GLU A 47 10.38 4.75 34.14
N LEU A 48 11.30 4.07 33.44
CA LEU A 48 12.59 3.68 33.99
C LEU A 48 13.46 4.90 34.35
N LYS A 49 13.50 5.94 33.51
CA LYS A 49 14.19 7.20 33.85
C LYS A 49 13.54 7.90 35.05
N SER A 50 12.23 7.79 35.20
CA SER A 50 11.54 8.32 36.38
C SER A 50 11.93 7.56 37.64
N LEU A 51 12.08 6.22 37.57
CA LEU A 51 12.55 5.40 38.68
C LEU A 51 14.01 5.72 39.04
N GLU A 52 14.88 5.90 38.04
CA GLU A 52 16.27 6.30 38.26
C GLU A 52 16.36 7.60 39.07
N ARG A 53 15.63 8.65 38.65
CA ARG A 53 15.56 9.92 39.39
C ARG A 53 15.00 9.77 40.80
N LEU A 54 14.01 8.89 40.98
CA LEU A 54 13.44 8.61 42.30
C LEU A 54 14.50 7.97 43.22
N PHE A 55 15.25 6.99 42.72
CA PHE A 55 16.31 6.33 43.49
C PHE A 55 17.47 7.28 43.79
N GLU A 56 17.85 8.16 42.86
CA GLU A 56 18.83 9.23 43.14
C GLU A 56 18.37 10.16 44.26
N ALA A 57 17.10 10.58 44.24
CA ALA A 57 16.54 11.41 45.30
C ALA A 57 16.49 10.68 46.65
N GLN A 58 16.10 9.40 46.66
CA GLN A 58 16.11 8.56 47.86
C GLN A 58 17.52 8.40 48.42
N GLU A 59 18.52 8.18 47.56
CA GLU A 59 19.92 8.08 47.97
C GLU A 59 20.38 9.35 48.69
N VAL A 60 20.10 10.53 48.12
CA VAL A 60 20.46 11.82 48.72
C VAL A 60 19.79 11.99 50.09
N VAL A 61 18.49 11.69 50.21
CA VAL A 61 17.75 11.81 51.48
C VAL A 61 18.31 10.85 52.54
N VAL A 62 18.56 9.59 52.19
CA VAL A 62 19.09 8.59 53.13
C VAL A 62 20.53 8.93 53.53
N ARG A 63 21.37 9.41 52.60
CA ARG A 63 22.72 9.91 52.91
C ARG A 63 22.68 11.09 53.88
N ASN A 64 21.79 12.06 53.66
CA ASN A 64 21.61 13.20 54.56
C ASN A 64 21.12 12.75 55.95
N MET A 65 20.23 11.75 56.02
CA MET A 65 19.80 11.19 57.30
C MET A 65 20.93 10.46 58.01
N LYS A 66 21.77 9.71 57.27
CA LYS A 66 22.95 9.03 57.81
C LYS A 66 23.95 10.03 58.40
N THR A 67 24.25 11.13 57.71
CA THR A 67 25.20 12.15 58.24
C THR A 67 24.68 12.81 59.51
N ILE A 68 23.37 13.07 59.63
CA ILE A 68 22.75 13.56 60.88
C ILE A 68 22.89 12.54 62.00
N PHE A 69 22.65 11.25 61.71
CA PHE A 69 22.69 10.17 62.69
C PHE A 69 24.11 9.85 63.16
N GLU A 70 25.13 10.18 62.37
CA GLU A 70 26.55 10.06 62.71
C GLU A 70 27.08 11.25 63.54
N GLY A 71 26.32 12.32 63.67
CA GLY A 71 26.66 13.50 64.47
C GLY A 71 26.89 13.19 65.95
N GLN A 72 27.84 13.90 66.58
CA GLN A 72 28.30 13.63 67.94
C GLN A 72 27.18 13.63 68.99
N ASP A 73 26.14 14.44 68.81
CA ASP A 73 25.03 14.60 69.76
C ASP A 73 24.03 13.44 69.74
N LEU A 74 23.88 12.76 68.60
CA LEU A 74 22.83 11.75 68.37
C LEU A 74 23.36 10.32 68.31
N LYS A 75 24.68 10.15 68.15
CA LYS A 75 25.36 8.86 67.92
C LYS A 75 25.03 7.77 68.94
N HIS A 76 24.81 8.15 70.20
CA HIS A 76 24.52 7.20 71.28
C HIS A 76 23.05 6.72 71.27
N LEU A 77 22.14 7.48 70.66
CA LEU A 77 20.71 7.14 70.53
C LEU A 77 20.38 6.45 69.20
N THR A 78 21.14 6.74 68.13
CA THR A 78 20.84 6.32 66.75
C THR A 78 21.57 5.05 66.29
N ARG A 79 22.37 4.42 67.17
CA ARG A 79 23.25 3.28 66.82
C ARG A 79 22.54 2.14 66.07
N ASN A 80 21.31 1.79 66.46
CA ASN A 80 20.53 0.75 65.78
C ASN A 80 19.94 1.23 64.43
N GLY A 81 19.62 2.52 64.32
CA GLY A 81 19.09 3.14 63.11
C GLY A 81 20.12 3.27 61.98
N GLN A 82 21.40 3.44 62.32
CA GLN A 82 22.50 3.54 61.36
C GLN A 82 22.63 2.30 60.47
N MET A 83 22.44 1.10 61.03
CA MET A 83 22.46 -0.17 60.28
C MET A 83 21.35 -0.22 59.22
N TYR A 84 20.13 0.20 59.56
CA TYR A 84 19.02 0.24 58.61
C TYR A 84 19.22 1.29 57.51
N LEU A 85 19.87 2.41 57.82
CA LEU A 85 20.22 3.42 56.80
C LEU A 85 21.28 2.90 55.84
N GLU A 86 22.25 2.13 56.33
CA GLU A 86 23.27 1.50 55.49
C GLU A 86 22.67 0.40 54.61
N GLU A 87 21.76 -0.42 55.15
CA GLU A 87 20.99 -1.38 54.38
C GLU A 87 20.11 -0.69 53.32
N ALA A 88 19.45 0.42 53.67
CA ALA A 88 18.64 1.20 52.73
C ALA A 88 19.48 1.78 51.59
N LEU A 89 20.69 2.31 51.88
CA LEU A 89 21.61 2.79 50.84
C LEU A 89 22.05 1.66 49.92
N SER A 90 22.36 0.48 50.47
CA SER A 90 22.71 -0.71 49.69
C SER A 90 21.55 -1.14 48.78
N LYS A 91 20.31 -1.12 49.28
CA LYS A 91 19.11 -1.45 48.49
C LYS A 91 18.84 -0.43 47.39
N VAL A 92 18.99 0.86 47.67
CA VAL A 92 18.82 1.91 46.66
C VAL A 92 19.87 1.74 45.54
N ASP A 93 21.13 1.43 45.88
CA ASP A 93 22.18 1.17 44.91
C ASP A 93 21.90 -0.07 44.02
N GLU A 94 21.40 -1.15 44.64
CA GLU A 94 20.93 -2.34 43.93
C GLU A 94 19.82 -1.99 42.92
N TYR A 95 18.81 -1.23 43.34
CA TYR A 95 17.71 -0.79 42.46
C TYR A 95 18.16 0.16 41.35
N LYS A 96 19.11 1.07 41.61
CA LYS A 96 19.71 1.91 40.58
C LYS A 96 20.41 1.07 39.53
N THR A 97 21.25 0.13 39.96
CA THR A 97 21.98 -0.77 39.06
C THR A 97 21.02 -1.59 38.19
N GLN A 98 19.98 -2.17 38.80
CA GLN A 98 18.96 -2.92 38.07
C GLN A 98 18.21 -2.03 37.06
N THR A 99 17.86 -0.80 37.44
CA THR A 99 17.15 0.15 36.56
C THR A 99 18.01 0.56 35.37
N MET A 100 19.30 0.83 35.59
CA MET A 100 20.25 1.12 34.51
C MET A 100 20.40 -0.06 33.54
N GLU A 101 20.42 -1.29 34.06
CA GLU A 101 20.45 -2.48 33.20
C GLU A 101 19.17 -2.62 32.38
N MET A 102 18.00 -2.39 32.99
CA MET A 102 16.71 -2.38 32.28
C MET A 102 16.67 -1.30 31.20
N LEU A 103 17.18 -0.10 31.48
CA LEU A 103 17.24 0.99 30.50
C LEU A 103 18.09 0.60 29.28
N LYS A 104 19.25 -0.04 29.50
CA LYS A 104 20.10 -0.58 28.43
C LYS A 104 19.40 -1.67 27.61
N ARG A 105 18.61 -2.54 28.25
CA ARG A 105 17.82 -3.58 27.57
C ARG A 105 16.71 -2.98 26.70
N VAL A 106 16.03 -1.94 27.18
CA VAL A 106 14.99 -1.22 26.42
C VAL A 106 15.62 -0.55 25.20
N ASP A 107 16.76 0.14 25.36
CA ASP A 107 17.48 0.78 24.24
C ASP A 107 17.94 -0.22 23.17
N THR A 108 18.46 -1.37 23.61
CA THR A 108 18.84 -2.47 22.70
C THR A 108 17.62 -3.01 21.95
N THR A 109 16.51 -3.22 22.66
CA THR A 109 15.27 -3.76 22.10
C THR A 109 14.66 -2.78 21.09
N ARG A 110 14.67 -1.48 21.40
CA ARG A 110 14.25 -0.43 20.48
C ARG A 110 15.10 -0.44 19.21
N THR A 111 16.42 -0.50 19.36
CA THR A 111 17.35 -0.55 18.23
C THR A 111 17.11 -1.79 17.36
N ASP A 112 16.88 -2.95 17.96
CA ASP A 112 16.59 -4.18 17.23
C ASP A 112 15.22 -4.12 16.54
N TYR A 113 14.23 -3.50 17.17
CA TYR A 113 12.94 -3.25 16.55
C TYR A 113 13.04 -2.30 15.33
N GLU A 114 13.81 -1.22 15.44
CA GLU A 114 14.11 -0.32 14.32
C GLU A 114 14.77 -1.08 13.15
N LYS A 115 15.73 -1.98 13.42
CA LYS A 115 16.32 -2.85 12.39
C LYS A 115 15.31 -3.82 11.77
N LEU A 116 14.40 -4.38 12.57
CA LEU A 116 13.34 -5.26 12.05
C LEU A 116 12.42 -4.51 11.09
N LEU A 117 12.03 -3.27 11.43
CA LEU A 117 11.26 -2.42 10.54
C LEU A 117 12.01 -2.12 9.24
N GLU A 118 13.30 -1.79 9.31
CA GLU A 118 14.12 -1.59 8.12
C GLU A 118 14.19 -2.85 7.25
N MET A 119 14.33 -4.02 7.87
CA MET A 119 14.35 -5.32 7.17
C MET A 119 13.01 -5.60 6.47
N VAL A 120 11.89 -5.34 7.15
CA VAL A 120 10.54 -5.50 6.57
C VAL A 120 10.36 -4.58 5.36
N GLN A 121 10.74 -3.31 5.47
CA GLN A 121 10.68 -2.36 4.36
C GLN A 121 11.56 -2.80 3.18
N ARG A 122 12.79 -3.26 3.47
CA ARG A 122 13.71 -3.77 2.43
C ARG A 122 13.17 -5.02 1.76
N LYS A 123 12.53 -5.92 2.52
CA LYS A 123 11.87 -7.11 1.99
C LYS A 123 10.73 -6.74 1.05
N ALA A 124 9.88 -5.78 1.44
CA ALA A 124 8.80 -5.27 0.60
C ALA A 124 9.34 -4.68 -0.72
N GLN A 125 10.42 -3.92 -0.67
CA GLN A 125 11.08 -3.38 -1.87
C GLN A 125 11.61 -4.49 -2.78
N VAL A 126 12.27 -5.51 -2.22
CA VAL A 126 12.77 -6.66 -2.99
C VAL A 126 11.63 -7.43 -3.64
N ASP A 127 10.53 -7.62 -2.91
CA ASP A 127 9.35 -8.29 -3.45
C ASP A 127 8.71 -7.47 -4.57
N GLU A 128 8.58 -6.14 -4.44
CA GLU A 128 8.10 -5.27 -5.52
C GLU A 128 8.97 -5.38 -6.78
N VAL A 129 10.29 -5.43 -6.63
CA VAL A 129 11.22 -5.65 -7.76
C VAL A 129 11.00 -7.01 -8.41
N ARG A 130 10.81 -8.08 -7.61
CA ARG A 130 10.51 -9.42 -8.14
C ARG A 130 9.18 -9.44 -8.89
N TRP A 131 8.15 -8.82 -8.34
CA TRP A 131 6.85 -8.66 -9.00
C TRP A 131 6.96 -7.92 -10.33
N SER A 132 7.74 -6.83 -10.38
CA SER A 132 7.99 -6.09 -11.62
C SER A 132 8.68 -6.95 -12.69
N ARG A 133 9.66 -7.77 -12.30
CA ARG A 133 10.31 -8.73 -13.21
C ARG A 133 9.34 -9.76 -13.75
N LEU A 134 8.57 -10.39 -12.86
CA LEU A 134 7.54 -11.38 -13.25
C LEU A 134 6.51 -10.76 -14.20
N GLN A 135 6.03 -9.53 -13.92
CA GLN A 135 5.10 -8.83 -14.78
C GLN A 135 5.72 -8.52 -16.15
N THR A 136 7.01 -8.18 -16.20
CA THR A 136 7.75 -7.95 -17.45
C THR A 136 7.89 -9.24 -18.26
N GLU A 137 8.19 -10.36 -17.61
CA GLU A 137 8.27 -11.68 -18.25
C GLU A 137 6.90 -12.12 -18.80
N LEU A 138 5.82 -11.94 -18.02
CA LEU A 138 4.45 -12.23 -18.46
C LEU A 138 4.02 -11.32 -19.62
N ALA A 139 4.34 -10.03 -19.58
CA ALA A 139 4.05 -9.11 -20.67
C ALA A 139 4.87 -9.45 -21.93
N SER A 140 6.11 -9.89 -21.76
CA SER A 140 6.98 -10.34 -22.86
C SER A 140 6.42 -11.59 -23.53
N SER A 141 5.99 -12.61 -22.77
CA SER A 141 5.39 -13.82 -23.32
C SER A 141 4.05 -13.54 -24.02
N GLN A 142 3.22 -12.64 -23.47
CA GLN A 142 2.00 -12.18 -24.14
C GLN A 142 2.30 -11.47 -25.47
N ASN A 143 3.32 -10.61 -25.51
CA ASN A 143 3.76 -9.96 -26.74
C ASN A 143 4.23 -10.98 -27.79
N LEU A 144 4.89 -12.06 -27.37
CA LEU A 144 5.29 -13.15 -28.27
C LEU A 144 4.07 -13.82 -28.92
N SER A 145 3.04 -14.18 -28.14
CA SER A 145 1.82 -14.80 -28.67
C SER A 145 1.10 -13.90 -29.68
N VAL A 146 1.00 -12.59 -29.39
CA VAL A 146 0.40 -11.62 -30.31
C VAL A 146 1.24 -11.52 -31.59
N MET A 147 2.57 -11.47 -31.48
CA MET A 147 3.46 -11.42 -32.63
C MET A 147 3.31 -12.66 -33.53
N ILE A 148 3.27 -13.86 -32.95
CA ILE A 148 3.05 -15.12 -33.70
C ILE A 148 1.72 -15.08 -34.44
N PHE A 149 0.63 -14.68 -33.78
CA PHE A 149 -0.68 -14.53 -34.41
C PHE A 149 -0.62 -13.55 -35.59
N THR A 150 0.01 -12.38 -35.42
CA THR A 150 0.14 -11.40 -36.50
C THR A 150 0.99 -11.90 -37.66
N THR A 151 2.08 -12.62 -37.42
CA THR A 151 2.90 -13.23 -38.48
C THR A 151 2.11 -14.26 -39.27
N PHE A 152 1.35 -15.12 -38.59
CA PHE A 152 0.47 -16.09 -39.24
C PHE A 152 -0.56 -15.37 -40.12
N THR A 153 -1.28 -14.39 -39.59
CA THR A 153 -2.28 -13.63 -40.35
C THR A 153 -1.67 -12.92 -41.57
N VAL A 154 -0.49 -12.31 -41.43
CA VAL A 154 0.21 -11.60 -42.52
C VAL A 154 0.61 -12.54 -43.67
N ILE A 155 0.95 -13.80 -43.38
CA ILE A 155 1.30 -14.81 -44.39
C ILE A 155 0.05 -15.46 -44.99
N PHE A 156 -0.93 -15.83 -44.15
CA PHE A 156 -2.06 -16.64 -44.59
C PHE A 156 -3.18 -15.85 -45.25
N LEU A 157 -3.46 -14.61 -44.82
CA LEU A 157 -4.47 -13.79 -45.49
C LEU A 157 -4.22 -13.61 -47.00
N PRO A 158 -3.01 -13.27 -47.47
CA PRO A 158 -2.78 -13.18 -48.91
C PRO A 158 -2.83 -14.53 -49.61
N LEU A 159 -2.35 -15.58 -48.96
CA LEU A 159 -2.40 -16.92 -49.52
C LEU A 159 -3.86 -17.39 -49.70
N SER A 160 -4.71 -17.16 -48.70
CA SER A 160 -6.15 -17.42 -48.77
C SER A 160 -6.86 -16.59 -49.84
N PHE A 161 -6.40 -15.37 -50.10
CA PHE A 161 -6.91 -14.57 -51.21
C PHE A 161 -6.57 -15.22 -52.56
N PHE A 162 -5.33 -15.67 -52.77
CA PHE A 162 -4.95 -16.34 -54.01
C PHE A 162 -5.69 -17.67 -54.20
N THR A 163 -5.89 -18.46 -53.14
CA THR A 163 -6.69 -19.69 -53.24
C THR A 163 -8.16 -19.40 -53.56
N SER A 164 -8.74 -18.35 -52.96
CA SER A 164 -10.10 -17.90 -53.29
C SER A 164 -10.22 -17.42 -54.74
N LEU A 165 -9.20 -16.74 -55.27
CA LEU A 165 -9.17 -16.27 -56.65
C LEU A 165 -9.19 -17.43 -57.65
N PHE A 166 -8.45 -18.51 -57.38
CA PHE A 166 -8.45 -19.72 -58.20
C PHE A 166 -9.71 -20.58 -58.01
N GLY A 167 -10.41 -20.43 -56.88
CA GLY A 167 -11.68 -21.12 -56.61
C GLY A 167 -12.93 -20.41 -57.16
N MET A 168 -12.79 -19.23 -57.76
CA MET A 168 -13.92 -18.51 -58.37
C MET A 168 -14.35 -19.14 -59.70
N ASN A 169 -15.66 -19.28 -59.92
CA ASN A 169 -16.20 -19.67 -61.22
C ASN A 169 -15.86 -18.61 -62.28
N THR A 170 -15.31 -19.05 -63.40
CA THR A 170 -14.84 -18.19 -64.49
C THR A 170 -15.34 -18.69 -65.85
N VAL A 171 -15.17 -17.89 -66.90
CA VAL A 171 -15.63 -18.21 -68.29
C VAL A 171 -15.20 -19.57 -68.79
N GLU A 172 -14.05 -20.04 -68.31
CA GLU A 172 -13.48 -21.35 -68.67
C GLU A 172 -14.34 -22.52 -68.15
N TRP A 173 -15.21 -22.27 -67.19
CA TRP A 173 -16.13 -23.22 -66.57
C TRP A 173 -17.61 -22.94 -66.89
N GLU A 174 -18.02 -21.69 -67.15
CA GLU A 174 -19.41 -21.31 -67.48
C GLU A 174 -19.49 -20.06 -68.38
N ARG A 175 -20.22 -20.11 -69.51
CA ARG A 175 -20.12 -19.17 -70.65
C ARG A 175 -20.65 -17.73 -70.44
N GLN A 176 -20.87 -17.27 -69.20
CA GLN A 176 -21.43 -15.93 -68.88
C GLN A 176 -20.67 -15.16 -67.80
N LEU A 177 -19.51 -15.64 -67.36
CA LEU A 177 -18.73 -15.01 -66.29
C LEU A 177 -17.59 -14.13 -66.86
N PRO A 178 -16.74 -13.49 -66.03
CA PRO A 178 -15.51 -12.84 -66.48
C PRO A 178 -14.36 -13.86 -66.64
N THR A 179 -13.44 -13.63 -67.59
CA THR A 179 -12.27 -14.51 -67.85
C THR A 179 -11.28 -14.50 -66.67
N ILE A 180 -10.63 -15.64 -66.35
CA ILE A 180 -9.61 -15.70 -65.28
C ILE A 180 -8.54 -14.63 -65.48
N GLY A 181 -8.10 -14.42 -66.72
CA GLY A 181 -7.13 -13.40 -67.07
C GLY A 181 -7.56 -11.98 -66.70
N PHE A 182 -8.84 -11.63 -66.83
CA PHE A 182 -9.34 -10.30 -66.47
C PHE A 182 -9.46 -10.13 -64.95
N VAL A 183 -10.00 -11.15 -64.26
CA VAL A 183 -10.12 -11.12 -62.80
C VAL A 183 -8.73 -11.08 -62.17
N GLY A 184 -7.79 -11.92 -62.63
CA GLY A 184 -6.40 -11.93 -62.18
C GLY A 184 -5.66 -10.62 -62.47
N ALA A 185 -5.84 -10.03 -63.65
CA ALA A 185 -5.17 -8.77 -64.01
C ALA A 185 -5.59 -7.59 -63.12
N VAL A 186 -6.82 -7.59 -62.59
CA VAL A 186 -7.29 -6.55 -61.66
C VAL A 186 -6.99 -6.91 -60.21
N SER A 187 -7.17 -8.18 -59.83
CA SER A 187 -7.12 -8.63 -58.45
C SER A 187 -5.70 -8.85 -57.93
N LEU A 188 -4.77 -9.35 -58.76
CA LEU A 188 -3.38 -9.58 -58.37
C LEU A 188 -2.63 -8.29 -58.00
N PRO A 189 -2.61 -7.21 -58.82
CA PRO A 189 -1.91 -5.98 -58.45
C PRO A 189 -2.55 -5.28 -57.24
N LEU A 190 -3.88 -5.31 -57.13
CA LEU A 190 -4.58 -4.79 -55.96
C LEU A 190 -4.20 -5.53 -54.68
N SER A 191 -4.05 -6.85 -54.77
CA SER A 191 -3.67 -7.68 -53.63
C SER A 191 -2.22 -7.47 -53.23
N VAL A 192 -1.29 -7.48 -54.18
CA VAL A 192 0.13 -7.16 -53.92
C VAL A 192 0.26 -5.78 -53.27
N PHE A 193 -0.52 -4.80 -53.72
CA PHE A 193 -0.55 -3.47 -53.13
C PHE A 193 -1.06 -3.47 -51.68
N ILE A 194 -2.19 -4.14 -51.42
CA ILE A 194 -2.75 -4.25 -50.06
C ILE A 194 -1.80 -5.00 -49.12
N ILE A 195 -1.15 -6.07 -49.61
CA ILE A 195 -0.18 -6.88 -48.86
C ILE A 195 1.06 -6.06 -48.55
N ALA A 196 1.60 -5.31 -49.52
CA ALA A 196 2.73 -4.43 -49.32
C ALA A 196 2.42 -3.34 -48.28
N ILE A 197 1.24 -2.73 -48.35
CA ILE A 197 0.78 -1.75 -47.34
C ILE A 197 0.65 -2.40 -45.97
N ALA A 198 0.05 -3.59 -45.88
CA ALA A 198 -0.14 -4.31 -44.63
C ALA A 198 1.21 -4.70 -43.98
N LEU A 199 2.16 -5.19 -44.78
CA LEU A 199 3.52 -5.53 -44.33
C LEU A 199 4.30 -4.29 -43.86
N VAL A 200 4.25 -3.20 -44.63
CA VAL A 200 4.89 -1.94 -44.24
C VAL A 200 4.26 -1.38 -42.97
N ALA A 201 2.95 -1.48 -42.80
CA ALA A 201 2.26 -1.06 -41.58
C ALA A 201 2.58 -1.95 -40.38
N ALA A 202 2.78 -3.25 -40.58
CA ALA A 202 3.09 -4.22 -39.53
C ALA A 202 4.55 -4.12 -39.04
N PHE A 203 5.52 -4.03 -39.95
CA PHE A 203 6.95 -4.08 -39.62
C PHE A 203 7.61 -2.72 -39.40
N ASN A 204 7.01 -1.62 -39.86
CA ASN A 204 7.60 -0.31 -39.64
C ASN A 204 7.15 0.31 -38.31
N SER A 205 8.03 0.26 -37.31
CA SER A 205 7.85 0.95 -36.02
C SER A 205 7.54 2.46 -36.17
N ARG A 206 7.94 3.09 -37.29
CA ARG A 206 7.61 4.50 -37.58
C ARG A 206 6.16 4.69 -38.04
N VAL A 207 5.56 3.73 -38.77
CA VAL A 207 4.16 3.81 -39.21
C VAL A 207 3.22 3.64 -38.02
N GLN A 208 3.54 2.73 -37.09
CA GLN A 208 2.83 2.63 -35.81
C GLN A 208 2.89 3.95 -35.02
N GLY A 209 4.04 4.64 -35.06
CA GLY A 209 4.20 6.00 -34.50
C GLY A 209 3.33 7.07 -35.16
N PHE A 210 3.26 7.09 -36.49
CA PHE A 210 2.43 8.04 -37.26
C PHE A 210 0.93 7.81 -37.08
N VAL A 211 0.46 6.56 -37.10
CA VAL A 211 -0.95 6.21 -36.82
C VAL A 211 -1.34 6.64 -35.41
N ARG A 212 -0.46 6.40 -34.42
CA ARG A 212 -0.70 6.84 -33.04
C ARG A 212 -0.70 8.36 -32.91
N THR A 213 0.10 9.06 -33.70
CA THR A 213 0.14 10.53 -33.76
C THR A 213 -1.11 11.11 -34.43
N GLY A 214 -1.56 10.51 -35.54
CA GLY A 214 -2.83 10.85 -36.21
C GLY A 214 -4.05 10.61 -35.31
N TYR A 215 -4.10 9.46 -34.60
CA TYR A 215 -5.15 9.17 -33.62
C TYR A 215 -5.16 10.17 -32.46
N LYS A 216 -3.99 10.55 -31.92
CA LYS A 216 -3.88 11.59 -30.89
C LYS A 216 -4.33 12.97 -31.42
N GLY A 217 -4.03 13.29 -32.68
CA GLY A 217 -4.49 14.48 -33.37
C GLY A 217 -6.01 14.52 -33.52
N GLY A 218 -6.62 13.44 -34.03
CA GLY A 218 -8.07 13.30 -34.15
C GLY A 218 -8.79 13.39 -32.81
N LYS A 219 -8.23 12.79 -31.75
CA LYS A 219 -8.77 12.91 -30.38
C LYS A 219 -8.70 14.33 -29.82
N LYS A 220 -7.67 15.11 -30.17
CA LYS A 220 -7.58 16.54 -29.83
C LYS A 220 -8.65 17.34 -30.57
N ILE A 221 -8.86 17.10 -31.86
CA ILE A 221 -9.91 17.75 -32.65
C ILE A 221 -11.29 17.40 -32.11
N PHE A 222 -11.57 16.13 -31.82
CA PHE A 222 -12.84 15.69 -31.24
C PHE A 222 -13.10 16.32 -29.86
N ARG A 223 -12.07 16.47 -29.03
CA ARG A 223 -12.15 17.22 -27.76
C ARG A 223 -12.33 18.72 -27.98
N ALA A 224 -11.71 19.30 -29.00
CA ALA A 224 -11.87 20.70 -29.36
C ALA A 224 -13.32 20.96 -29.80
N VAL A 225 -13.88 20.12 -30.67
CA VAL A 225 -15.28 20.17 -31.10
C VAL A 225 -16.22 19.95 -29.92
N GLY A 226 -15.98 18.92 -29.09
CA GLY A 226 -16.78 18.67 -27.88
C GLY A 226 -16.69 19.78 -26.82
N SER A 227 -15.57 20.53 -26.76
CA SER A 227 -15.43 21.71 -25.91
C SER A 227 -16.08 22.96 -26.50
N GLY A 228 -16.14 23.08 -27.82
CA GLY A 228 -16.97 24.06 -28.54
C GLY A 228 -18.45 23.85 -28.26
N VAL A 229 -18.93 22.60 -28.31
CA VAL A 229 -20.31 22.23 -27.94
C VAL A 229 -20.60 22.54 -26.45
N LYS A 230 -19.62 22.38 -25.55
CA LYS A 230 -19.75 22.79 -24.13
C LYS A 230 -19.82 24.31 -23.91
N LYS A 231 -19.39 25.14 -24.87
CA LYS A 231 -19.58 26.61 -24.80
C LYS A 231 -21.02 27.02 -25.15
N ILE A 232 -21.76 26.18 -25.87
CA ILE A 232 -23.18 26.41 -26.23
C ILE A 232 -24.14 25.92 -25.13
N VAL A 233 -23.64 25.21 -24.11
CA VAL A 233 -24.45 24.81 -22.94
C VAL A 233 -24.68 26.05 -22.04
N PRO A 234 -25.93 26.40 -21.71
CA PRO A 234 -26.27 27.64 -21.00
C PRO A 234 -25.55 27.76 -19.65
N ARG A 235 -24.98 28.95 -19.40
CA ARG A 235 -24.16 29.31 -18.21
C ARG A 235 -24.76 28.84 -16.87
N LYS A 236 -26.09 28.88 -16.72
CA LYS A 236 -26.82 28.46 -15.51
C LYS A 236 -26.56 27.01 -15.07
N LYS A 237 -26.22 26.09 -15.99
CA LYS A 237 -25.96 24.67 -15.65
C LYS A 237 -24.50 24.40 -15.22
N ARG A 238 -23.56 25.29 -15.57
CA ARG A 238 -22.14 25.16 -15.17
C ARG A 238 -21.90 25.63 -13.74
N GLU A 239 -22.64 26.62 -13.29
CA GLU A 239 -22.55 27.19 -11.95
C GLU A 239 -23.08 26.19 -10.90
N LYS A 240 -24.28 25.60 -11.10
CA LYS A 240 -24.80 24.51 -10.26
C LYS A 240 -23.85 23.30 -10.16
N ARG A 241 -23.13 22.96 -11.24
CA ARG A 241 -22.16 21.86 -11.22
C ARG A 241 -20.87 22.20 -10.46
N ARG A 242 -20.45 23.47 -10.44
CA ARG A 242 -19.31 23.91 -9.63
C ARG A 242 -19.68 23.94 -8.15
N VAL A 243 -20.83 24.50 -7.81
CA VAL A 243 -21.35 24.53 -6.43
C VAL A 243 -21.47 23.12 -5.85
N ASN A 244 -22.12 22.19 -6.57
CA ASN A 244 -22.23 20.79 -6.12
C ASN A 244 -20.89 20.05 -6.04
N LYS A 245 -19.85 20.51 -6.75
CA LYS A 245 -18.52 19.90 -6.70
C LYS A 245 -17.72 20.40 -5.50
N VAL A 246 -17.78 21.71 -5.24
CA VAL A 246 -17.18 22.35 -4.05
C VAL A 246 -17.84 21.79 -2.78
N GLU A 247 -19.18 21.71 -2.75
CA GLU A 247 -19.91 21.15 -1.61
C GLU A 247 -19.62 19.65 -1.39
N ARG A 248 -19.38 18.89 -2.47
CA ARG A 248 -18.93 17.49 -2.36
C ARG A 248 -17.49 17.35 -1.87
N GLU A 249 -16.62 18.29 -2.20
CA GLU A 249 -15.22 18.33 -1.74
C GLU A 249 -15.16 18.74 -0.26
N GLU A 250 -15.97 19.72 0.17
CA GLU A 250 -16.13 20.10 1.58
C GLU A 250 -16.73 18.96 2.42
N ARG A 251 -17.76 18.27 1.94
CA ARG A 251 -18.30 17.08 2.66
C ARG A 251 -17.28 15.94 2.78
N LYS A 252 -16.29 15.86 1.88
CA LYS A 252 -15.20 14.88 1.96
C LYS A 252 -14.12 15.31 2.95
N THR A 253 -13.78 16.59 3.03
CA THR A 253 -12.80 17.10 4.02
C THR A 253 -13.36 17.01 5.43
N THR A 254 -14.62 17.41 5.67
CA THR A 254 -15.25 17.31 7.00
C THR A 254 -15.42 15.86 7.48
N ARG A 255 -15.62 14.90 6.55
CA ARG A 255 -15.62 13.46 6.89
C ARG A 255 -14.22 12.91 7.20
N LYS A 256 -13.18 13.49 6.60
CA LYS A 256 -11.78 13.13 6.89
C LYS A 256 -11.36 13.66 8.26
N ASP A 257 -11.79 14.86 8.63
CA ASP A 257 -11.47 15.47 9.94
C ASP A 257 -12.24 14.82 11.10
N ARG A 258 -13.47 14.34 10.88
CA ARG A 258 -14.18 13.52 11.88
C ARG A 258 -13.61 12.10 12.04
N GLY A 259 -12.69 11.69 11.18
CA GLY A 259 -12.08 10.36 11.17
C GLY A 259 -10.96 10.16 12.20
N TYR A 260 -10.53 11.19 12.92
CA TYR A 260 -9.33 11.08 13.77
C TYR A 260 -9.41 11.89 15.07
N ASP A 261 -10.47 11.69 15.86
CA ASP A 261 -10.56 12.18 17.25
C ASP A 261 -10.42 11.02 18.27
N PHE A 262 -9.61 10.00 17.92
CA PHE A 262 -9.25 8.87 18.77
C PHE A 262 -8.65 9.30 20.11
N TRP A 263 -7.88 10.40 20.12
CA TRP A 263 -7.12 10.88 21.28
C TRP A 263 -7.93 11.67 22.31
N GLN A 264 -9.18 12.04 22.01
CA GLN A 264 -10.07 12.65 23.02
C GLN A 264 -10.78 11.61 23.87
N ASN A 265 -11.14 10.46 23.30
CA ASN A 265 -11.83 9.40 24.04
C ASN A 265 -10.87 8.60 24.94
N VAL A 266 -9.68 8.28 24.45
CA VAL A 266 -8.68 7.50 25.24
C VAL A 266 -8.18 8.29 26.46
N ARG A 267 -8.08 9.62 26.37
CA ARG A 267 -7.69 10.46 27.53
C ARG A 267 -8.79 10.61 28.57
N ARG A 268 -10.07 10.50 28.18
CA ARG A 268 -11.20 10.55 29.13
C ARG A 268 -11.40 9.23 29.88
N GLU A 269 -11.10 8.09 29.26
CA GLU A 269 -11.25 6.78 29.90
C GLU A 269 -10.17 6.48 30.96
N ARG A 270 -8.95 7.04 30.87
CA ARG A 270 -7.96 6.92 31.96
C ARG A 270 -8.35 7.66 33.26
N ALA A 271 -9.35 8.54 33.22
CA ALA A 271 -9.83 9.26 34.40
C ALA A 271 -11.01 8.58 35.10
N SER A 272 -11.58 7.50 34.54
CA SER A 272 -12.61 6.72 35.24
C SER A 272 -11.95 5.76 36.21
N GLU A 273 -12.01 6.15 37.48
CA GLU A 273 -11.65 5.38 38.68
C GLU A 273 -12.03 3.89 38.56
N TYR A 274 -11.02 3.01 38.59
CA TYR A 274 -11.22 1.57 38.58
C TYR A 274 -11.81 1.11 39.91
N ARG A 275 -13.13 0.89 39.95
CA ARG A 275 -13.84 0.38 41.13
C ARG A 275 -13.90 -1.15 41.07
N ILE A 276 -13.15 -1.81 41.94
CA ILE A 276 -13.11 -3.27 42.06
C ILE A 276 -14.52 -3.79 42.38
N PRO A 277 -15.09 -4.72 41.58
CA PRO A 277 -16.39 -5.32 41.89
C PRO A 277 -16.36 -6.08 43.22
N GLU A 278 -17.31 -5.76 44.12
CA GLU A 278 -17.47 -6.31 45.49
C GLU A 278 -17.56 -7.85 45.55
N VAL A 279 -17.79 -8.50 44.41
CA VAL A 279 -17.94 -9.96 44.27
C VAL A 279 -16.68 -10.75 44.57
N ASN A 280 -15.49 -10.12 44.65
CA ASN A 280 -14.23 -10.82 44.92
C ASN A 280 -13.63 -10.54 46.31
N ARG A 281 -14.37 -9.92 47.23
CA ARG A 281 -13.88 -9.66 48.59
C ARG A 281 -14.20 -10.85 49.50
N ASN A 282 -13.18 -11.68 49.76
CA ASN A 282 -13.31 -12.83 50.65
C ASN A 282 -13.64 -12.35 52.08
N LYS A 283 -14.82 -12.70 52.61
CA LYS A 283 -15.21 -12.38 53.99
C LYS A 283 -14.46 -13.31 54.94
N ALA A 284 -13.33 -12.85 55.48
CA ALA A 284 -12.75 -13.46 56.67
C ALA A 284 -13.75 -13.29 57.83
N ARG A 285 -14.23 -14.42 58.37
CA ARG A 285 -15.10 -14.48 59.56
C ARG A 285 -14.26 -14.16 60.80
N ALA A 286 -14.73 -13.21 61.59
CA ALA A 286 -14.42 -13.11 63.02
C ALA A 286 -15.47 -13.92 63.80
#